data_AF-A0A142CP78-F1
#
_entry.id   AF-A0A142CP78-F1
#
_cell.length_a   1.000
_cell.length_b   1.000
_cell.length_c   1.000
_cell.angle_alpha   90.00
_cell.angle_beta   90.00
_cell.angle_gamma   90.00
#
_symmetry.space_group_name_H-M   'P 1'
#
loop_
_entity.id
_entity.type
_entity.pdbx_description
1 polymer ?
#
loop_
_entity_poly.entity_id
_entity_poly.type
_entity_poly.pdbx_seq_one_letter_code
_entity_poly.pdbx_strand_id
1 'polypeptide(L)'
;MNQKNPYLQLSDIESVEGLSPEFISWLESQSPKESPLQLLLDEGTKPVRKTRRRRGTHSTACLCPEPSWYRPDNFKKLPGQLGHAYNRLVRRDRKTGALSLRMRISRHPYFVQLREQAGRKRDFRPEREKLLDAIVPLLVSTVDRATHIDTINLSKMAWQLSEKDSEGNVIRKVTVPRVCRLLQHMMEF
;
A
#
# COMPACT_ATOMS: atom_id res chain seq x y z
N MET A 1 42.71 5.87 -4.02
CA MET A 1 41.37 6.22 -4.52
C MET A 1 41.16 7.71 -4.20
N ASN A 2 41.44 8.66 -5.10
CA ASN A 2 40.55 9.21 -6.16
C ASN A 2 39.17 9.61 -5.57
N GLN A 3 38.64 10.84 -5.60
CA GLN A 3 38.66 11.92 -6.59
C GLN A 3 38.39 13.29 -5.91
N LYS A 4 39.18 14.33 -6.21
CA LYS A 4 38.86 15.60 -6.92
C LYS A 4 37.72 16.47 -6.36
N ASN A 5 38.06 17.72 -6.06
CA ASN A 5 37.18 18.88 -6.28
C ASN A 5 37.93 19.91 -7.16
N PRO A 6 37.40 20.36 -8.30
CA PRO A 6 38.16 21.02 -9.37
C PRO A 6 37.78 22.50 -9.54
N TYR A 7 37.99 23.32 -8.52
CA TYR A 7 37.83 24.77 -8.67
C TYR A 7 39.11 25.45 -8.22
N LEU A 8 39.91 25.86 -9.22
CA LEU A 8 41.03 26.77 -9.07
C LEU A 8 40.49 28.08 -8.46
N GLN A 9 41.10 28.53 -7.36
CA GLN A 9 40.83 29.86 -6.84
C GLN A 9 41.43 30.88 -7.81
N LEU A 10 40.59 31.78 -8.30
CA LEU A 10 40.93 32.80 -9.29
C LEU A 10 41.67 34.00 -8.66
N SER A 11 42.51 33.75 -7.65
CA SER A 11 43.30 34.76 -6.96
C SER A 11 44.78 34.72 -7.32
N ASP A 12 45.23 33.70 -8.07
CA ASP A 12 46.67 33.40 -8.23
C ASP A 12 47.19 33.64 -9.66
N ILE A 13 46.51 34.47 -10.46
CA ILE A 13 47.00 34.85 -11.80
C ILE A 13 47.34 36.34 -11.78
N GLU A 14 48.60 36.62 -11.46
CA GLU A 14 49.25 37.90 -11.70
C GLU A 14 49.29 38.20 -13.22
N SER A 15 49.05 39.47 -13.56
CA SER A 15 49.35 40.13 -14.85
C SER A 15 48.76 39.53 -16.13
N VAL A 16 47.64 40.07 -16.60
CA VAL A 16 47.08 39.81 -17.94
C VAL A 16 47.71 40.77 -18.94
N GLU A 17 48.91 40.48 -19.41
CA GLU A 17 49.47 41.06 -20.63
C GLU A 17 49.13 40.13 -21.81
N GLY A 18 48.23 40.56 -22.70
CA GLY A 18 48.02 39.87 -23.99
C GLY A 18 46.58 39.69 -24.48
N LEU A 19 45.57 40.18 -23.77
CA LEU A 19 44.19 40.17 -24.29
C LEU A 19 43.87 41.49 -25.01
N SER A 20 43.31 41.40 -26.21
CA SER A 20 42.90 42.59 -26.96
C SER A 20 41.76 43.31 -26.22
N PRO A 21 41.71 44.66 -26.25
CA PRO A 21 40.65 45.42 -25.58
C PRO A 21 39.24 45.03 -26.03
N GLU A 22 39.09 44.61 -27.29
CA GLU A 22 37.82 44.14 -27.84
C GLU A 22 37.35 42.82 -27.22
N PHE A 23 38.29 41.93 -26.89
CA PHE A 23 37.97 40.65 -26.27
C PHE A 23 37.51 40.81 -24.82
N ILE A 24 38.07 41.78 -24.09
CA ILE A 24 37.65 42.14 -22.73
C ILE A 24 36.25 42.74 -22.73
N SER A 25 35.98 43.68 -23.65
CA SER A 25 34.65 44.27 -23.85
C SER A 25 33.59 43.22 -24.22
N TRP A 26 33.97 42.25 -25.07
CA TRP A 26 33.10 41.14 -25.43
C TRP A 26 32.81 40.22 -24.23
N LEU A 27 33.82 39.89 -23.40
CA LEU A 27 33.62 39.11 -22.17
C LEU A 27 32.71 39.82 -21.15
N GLU A 28 32.89 41.13 -20.97
CA GLU A 28 32.02 41.95 -20.11
C GLU A 28 30.58 42.05 -20.64
N SER A 29 30.40 41.98 -21.97
CA SER A 29 29.07 41.93 -22.60
C SER A 29 28.32 40.61 -22.39
N GLN A 30 29.06 39.51 -22.15
CA GLN A 30 28.51 38.17 -21.92
C GLN A 30 28.30 37.86 -20.43
N SER A 31 28.87 38.66 -19.53
CA SER A 31 28.64 38.49 -18.10
C SER A 31 27.25 39.05 -17.73
N PRO A 32 26.35 38.26 -17.12
CA PRO A 32 25.07 38.77 -16.64
C PRO A 32 25.30 39.92 -15.67
N LYS A 33 24.67 41.08 -15.90
CA LYS A 33 24.82 42.30 -15.07
C LYS A 33 24.23 42.18 -13.67
N GLU A 34 23.59 41.06 -13.35
CA GLU A 34 22.89 40.86 -12.09
C GLU A 34 23.59 39.76 -11.29
N SER A 35 24.03 40.13 -10.09
CA SER A 35 24.55 39.18 -9.13
C SER A 35 23.52 38.06 -8.88
N PRO A 36 23.94 36.78 -8.78
CA PRO A 36 23.02 35.64 -8.52
C PRO A 36 22.16 35.77 -7.24
N LEU A 37 22.44 36.77 -6.39
CA LEU A 37 21.71 37.07 -5.18
C LEU A 37 20.46 37.95 -5.37
N GLN A 38 20.28 38.61 -6.52
CA GLN A 38 19.11 39.48 -6.76
C GLN A 38 17.87 38.70 -7.24
N LEU A 39 18.05 37.55 -7.90
CA LEU A 39 16.93 36.71 -8.36
C LEU A 39 16.21 35.93 -7.24
N LEU A 40 16.68 36.01 -5.99
CA LEU A 40 16.06 35.33 -4.85
C LEU A 40 15.06 36.19 -4.05
N LEU A 41 14.89 37.47 -4.39
CA LEU A 41 14.05 38.39 -3.60
C LEU A 41 12.74 38.81 -4.27
N ASP A 42 12.52 38.48 -5.55
CA ASP A 42 11.34 38.96 -6.31
C ASP A 42 10.36 37.87 -6.77
N GLU A 43 10.55 36.62 -6.34
CA GLU A 43 9.46 35.65 -6.37
C GLU A 43 8.52 35.92 -5.20
N GLY A 44 7.60 36.86 -5.45
CA GLY A 44 6.51 37.18 -4.55
C GLY A 44 5.95 35.93 -3.91
N THR A 45 6.12 35.84 -2.59
CA THR A 45 5.41 34.91 -1.71
C THR A 45 3.91 35.09 -1.95
N LYS A 46 3.38 34.36 -2.93
CA LYS A 46 1.94 34.17 -3.08
C LYS A 46 1.49 33.64 -1.73
N PRO A 47 0.55 34.30 -1.02
CA PRO A 47 0.11 33.80 0.27
C PRO A 47 -0.40 32.38 0.02
N VAL A 48 0.23 31.39 0.67
CA VAL A 48 -0.21 30.00 0.60
C VAL A 48 -1.69 30.02 0.94
N ARG A 49 -2.55 29.76 -0.07
CA ARG A 49 -4.01 29.81 0.10
C ARG A 49 -4.35 28.86 1.24
N LYS A 50 -4.67 29.40 2.42
CA LYS A 50 -5.04 28.60 3.59
C LYS A 50 -6.28 27.80 3.23
N THR A 51 -6.09 26.51 2.96
CA THR A 51 -7.19 25.63 2.61
C THR A 51 -8.13 25.55 3.82
N ARG A 52 -9.43 25.84 3.62
CA ARG A 52 -10.46 25.67 4.67
C ARG A 52 -10.68 24.21 5.07
N ARG A 53 -10.07 23.26 4.36
CA ARG A 53 -10.10 21.83 4.67
C ARG A 53 -9.32 21.55 5.95
N ARG A 54 -10.04 21.28 7.04
CA ARG A 54 -9.47 20.80 8.29
C ARG A 54 -9.78 19.31 8.42
N ARG A 55 -8.77 18.51 8.79
CA ARG A 55 -8.99 17.11 9.16
C ARG A 55 -9.79 17.10 10.46
N GLY A 56 -10.89 16.33 10.50
CA GLY A 56 -11.62 16.12 11.74
C GLY A 56 -10.74 15.42 12.79
N THR A 57 -11.09 15.55 14.07
CA THR A 57 -10.35 14.94 15.18
C THR A 57 -10.57 13.43 15.31
N HIS A 58 -11.42 12.84 14.46
CA HIS A 58 -11.65 11.40 14.47
C HIS A 58 -10.44 10.63 13.92
N SER A 59 -10.19 9.46 14.49
CA SER A 59 -9.20 8.54 13.94
C SER A 59 -9.64 8.08 12.56
N THR A 60 -8.73 8.14 11.60
CA THR A 60 -8.93 7.57 10.25
C THR A 60 -8.29 6.19 10.11
N ALA A 61 -7.73 5.66 11.21
CA ALA A 61 -7.14 4.33 11.22
C ALA A 61 -8.22 3.26 11.03
N CYS A 62 -7.83 2.15 10.39
CA CYS A 62 -8.73 1.02 10.25
C CYS A 62 -8.99 0.38 11.62
N LEU A 63 -10.27 0.11 11.94
CA LEU A 63 -10.65 -0.55 13.21
C LEU A 63 -10.04 -1.95 13.38
N CYS A 64 -9.82 -2.66 12.27
CA CYS A 64 -9.19 -3.99 12.26
C CYS A 64 -8.19 -4.06 11.09
N PRO A 65 -6.92 -3.66 11.27
CA PRO A 65 -5.95 -3.62 10.17
C PRO A 65 -5.54 -5.02 9.69
N GLU A 66 -5.56 -6.02 10.58
CA GLU A 66 -5.09 -7.38 10.32
C GLU A 66 -6.16 -8.43 10.61
N PRO A 67 -7.26 -8.47 9.83
CA PRO A 67 -8.22 -9.55 9.97
C PRO A 67 -7.55 -10.88 9.63
N SER A 68 -7.83 -11.90 10.44
CA SER A 68 -7.40 -13.27 10.17
C SER A 68 -8.52 -14.22 10.55
N TRP A 69 -8.70 -15.27 9.74
CA TRP A 69 -9.70 -16.29 10.02
C TRP A 69 -9.18 -17.65 9.59
N TYR A 70 -9.32 -18.60 10.50
CA TYR A 70 -9.06 -20.00 10.26
C TYR A 70 -10.24 -20.82 10.78
N ARG A 71 -10.50 -21.95 10.13
CA ARG A 71 -11.56 -22.88 10.52
C ARG A 71 -11.29 -23.38 11.95
N PRO A 72 -12.18 -23.09 12.92
CA PRO A 72 -11.99 -23.54 14.29
C PRO A 72 -12.26 -25.05 14.42
N ASP A 73 -11.66 -25.67 15.44
CA ASP A 73 -11.65 -27.13 15.61
C ASP A 73 -13.04 -27.73 15.88
N ASN A 74 -14.01 -26.91 16.31
CA ASN A 74 -15.40 -27.34 16.50
C ASN A 74 -16.15 -27.60 15.17
N PHE A 75 -15.60 -27.20 14.02
CA PHE A 75 -16.20 -27.52 12.72
C PHE A 75 -15.87 -28.95 12.31
N LYS A 76 -16.85 -29.67 11.76
CA LYS A 76 -16.62 -30.95 11.09
C LYS A 76 -15.52 -30.81 10.03
N LYS A 77 -14.67 -31.82 9.84
CA LYS A 77 -13.64 -31.80 8.79
C LYS A 77 -14.27 -31.57 7.41
N LEU A 78 -13.56 -30.84 6.54
CA LEU A 78 -13.96 -30.65 5.15
C LEU A 78 -13.64 -31.92 4.35
N PRO A 79 -14.64 -32.57 3.73
CA PRO A 79 -14.41 -33.74 2.92
C PRO A 79 -13.96 -33.38 1.50
N GLY A 80 -13.30 -34.32 0.83
CA GLY A 80 -13.03 -34.28 -0.61
C GLY A 80 -12.30 -33.03 -1.09
N GLN A 81 -12.79 -32.45 -2.19
CA GLN A 81 -12.17 -31.31 -2.87
C GLN A 81 -12.12 -30.04 -2.01
N LEU A 82 -13.14 -29.79 -1.17
CA LEU A 82 -13.14 -28.63 -0.27
C LEU A 82 -12.04 -28.74 0.78
N GLY A 83 -11.80 -29.94 1.31
CA GLY A 83 -10.69 -30.19 2.24
C GLY A 83 -9.34 -30.00 1.57
N HIS A 84 -9.18 -30.49 0.34
CA HIS A 84 -7.97 -30.29 -0.45
C HIS A 84 -7.72 -28.81 -0.77
N ALA A 85 -8.76 -28.09 -1.18
CA ALA A 85 -8.70 -26.65 -1.43
C ALA A 85 -8.28 -25.88 -0.18
N TYR A 86 -8.92 -26.17 0.96
CA TYR A 86 -8.57 -25.53 2.24
C TYR A 86 -7.11 -25.80 2.65
N ASN A 87 -6.62 -27.03 2.48
CA ASN A 87 -5.22 -27.38 2.81
C ASN A 87 -4.18 -26.76 1.86
N ARG A 88 -4.59 -26.29 0.68
CA ARG A 88 -3.75 -25.46 -0.20
C ARG A 88 -3.69 -24.01 0.28
N LEU A 89 -4.75 -23.52 0.92
CA LEU A 89 -4.85 -22.15 1.44
C LEU A 89 -4.18 -22.01 2.81
N VAL A 90 -4.44 -22.95 3.72
CA VAL A 90 -4.01 -22.89 5.12
C VAL A 90 -3.10 -24.06 5.42
N ARG A 91 -1.98 -23.78 6.08
CA ARG A 91 -1.05 -24.78 6.61
C ARG A 91 -1.14 -24.80 8.13
N ARG A 92 -1.11 -26.01 8.69
CA ARG A 92 -0.91 -26.23 10.12
C ARG A 92 0.53 -26.63 10.37
N ASP A 93 1.18 -25.96 11.31
CA ASP A 93 2.53 -26.31 11.72
C ASP A 93 2.52 -27.58 12.57
N ARG A 94 3.35 -28.56 12.20
CA ARG A 94 3.36 -29.89 12.84
C ARG A 94 3.84 -29.85 14.29
N LYS A 95 4.75 -28.93 14.63
CA LYS A 95 5.36 -28.82 15.96
C LYS A 95 4.51 -28.01 16.93
N THR A 96 4.06 -26.82 16.49
CA THR A 96 3.35 -25.85 17.33
C THR A 96 1.83 -25.97 17.23
N GLY A 97 1.31 -26.64 16.19
CA GLY A 97 -0.11 -26.67 15.88
C GLY A 97 -0.66 -25.34 15.34
N ALA A 98 0.16 -24.30 15.21
CA ALA A 98 -0.24 -22.98 14.75
C ALA A 98 -0.74 -23.01 13.29
N LEU A 99 -1.74 -22.19 13.01
CA LEU A 99 -2.31 -22.05 11.67
C LEU A 99 -1.71 -20.83 10.99
N SER A 100 -1.25 -21.02 9.76
CA SER A 100 -0.72 -19.94 8.91
C SER A 100 -1.27 -20.06 7.49
N LEU A 101 -1.35 -18.94 6.79
CA LEU A 101 -1.67 -18.94 5.37
C LEU A 101 -0.51 -19.53 4.58
N ARG A 102 -0.79 -20.60 3.83
CA ARG A 102 0.15 -21.20 2.88
C ARG A 102 0.25 -20.38 1.60
N MET A 103 -0.88 -19.84 1.15
CA MET A 103 -0.99 -19.01 -0.03
C MET A 103 -1.72 -17.72 0.31
N ARG A 104 -1.17 -16.58 -0.15
CA ARG A 104 -1.85 -15.28 -0.08
C ARG A 104 -2.56 -15.04 -1.40
N ILE A 105 -3.88 -15.04 -1.35
CA ILE A 105 -4.72 -14.88 -2.54
C ILE A 105 -4.62 -13.46 -3.06
N SER A 106 -4.50 -12.48 -2.17
CA SER A 106 -4.26 -11.08 -2.51
C SER A 106 -3.07 -10.85 -3.43
N ARG A 107 -2.07 -11.75 -3.38
CA ARG A 107 -0.85 -11.72 -4.20
C ARG A 107 -0.76 -12.88 -5.20
N HIS A 108 -1.86 -13.58 -5.44
CA HIS A 108 -1.88 -14.61 -6.46
C HIS A 108 -1.57 -13.99 -7.83
N PRO A 109 -0.81 -14.67 -8.72
CA PRO A 109 -0.45 -14.12 -10.03
C PRO A 109 -1.64 -13.57 -10.82
N TYR A 110 -2.81 -14.21 -10.70
CA TYR A 110 -4.08 -13.71 -11.25
C TYR A 110 -4.39 -12.26 -10.84
N PHE A 111 -4.32 -11.93 -9.54
CA PHE A 111 -4.63 -10.58 -9.03
C PHE A 111 -3.55 -9.55 -9.34
N VAL A 112 -2.30 -9.98 -9.52
CA VAL A 112 -1.16 -9.10 -9.78
C VAL A 112 -1.02 -8.83 -11.28
N GLN A 113 -1.04 -9.86 -12.11
CA GLN A 113 -0.84 -9.77 -13.56
C GLN A 113 -2.06 -9.17 -14.26
N LEU A 114 -3.28 -9.55 -13.85
CA LEU A 114 -4.51 -9.06 -14.49
C LEU A 114 -5.03 -7.77 -13.85
N ARG A 115 -4.21 -7.06 -13.06
CA ARG A 115 -4.62 -5.82 -12.40
C ARG A 115 -5.05 -4.75 -13.39
N GLU A 116 -4.33 -4.61 -14.50
CA GLU A 116 -4.58 -3.59 -15.51
C GLU A 116 -5.87 -3.88 -16.27
N GLN A 117 -6.13 -5.16 -16.55
CA GLN A 117 -7.39 -5.64 -17.14
C GLN A 117 -8.58 -5.39 -16.20
N ALA A 118 -8.36 -5.53 -14.89
CA ALA A 118 -9.34 -5.17 -13.85
C ALA A 118 -9.43 -3.65 -13.59
N GLY A 119 -8.89 -2.80 -14.48
CA GLY A 119 -8.93 -1.34 -14.37
C GLY A 119 -8.10 -0.76 -13.21
N ARG A 120 -7.24 -1.56 -12.57
CA ARG A 120 -6.41 -1.13 -11.43
C ARG A 120 -5.01 -0.77 -11.86
N LYS A 121 -4.61 0.47 -11.58
CA LYS A 121 -3.22 0.95 -11.75
C LYS A 121 -2.29 0.53 -10.61
N ARG A 122 -2.84 0.23 -9.43
CA ARG A 122 -2.09 -0.08 -8.21
C ARG A 122 -2.57 -1.39 -7.61
N ASP A 123 -1.70 -1.98 -6.81
CA ASP A 123 -2.04 -3.14 -6.00
C ASP A 123 -2.99 -2.76 -4.87
N PHE A 124 -3.56 -3.77 -4.22
CA PHE A 124 -4.48 -3.54 -3.12
C PHE A 124 -3.77 -2.85 -1.95
N ARG A 125 -4.51 -2.02 -1.22
CA ARG A 125 -4.01 -1.49 0.06
C ARG A 125 -3.79 -2.65 1.03
N PRO A 126 -2.78 -2.59 1.93
CA PRO A 126 -2.44 -3.71 2.80
C PRO A 126 -3.60 -4.18 3.68
N GLU A 127 -4.47 -3.27 4.13
CA GLU A 127 -5.65 -3.65 4.91
C GLU A 127 -6.69 -4.39 4.07
N ARG A 128 -6.75 -4.12 2.77
CA ARG A 128 -7.63 -4.82 1.83
C ARG A 128 -7.04 -6.17 1.43
N GLU A 129 -5.72 -6.25 1.21
CA GLU A 129 -5.00 -7.50 0.97
C GLU A 129 -5.27 -8.51 2.09
N LYS A 130 -5.04 -8.09 3.35
CA LYS A 130 -5.24 -8.95 4.52
C LYS A 130 -6.70 -9.40 4.67
N LEU A 131 -7.66 -8.53 4.36
CA LEU A 131 -9.07 -8.89 4.40
C LEU A 131 -9.43 -9.93 3.34
N LEU A 132 -8.90 -9.79 2.12
CA LEU A 132 -9.09 -10.75 1.05
C LEU A 132 -8.50 -12.12 1.42
N ASP A 133 -7.29 -12.11 1.98
CA ASP A 133 -6.62 -13.33 2.45
C ASP A 133 -7.38 -14.03 3.59
N ALA A 134 -8.09 -13.29 4.44
CA ALA A 134 -8.90 -13.86 5.52
C ALA A 134 -10.28 -14.36 5.06
N ILE A 135 -10.89 -13.70 4.06
CA ILE A 135 -12.23 -14.07 3.57
C ILE A 135 -12.24 -15.40 2.85
N VAL A 136 -11.22 -15.70 2.04
CA VAL A 136 -11.31 -16.88 1.17
C VAL A 136 -11.24 -18.21 1.95
N PRO A 137 -10.39 -18.38 2.98
CA PRO A 137 -10.49 -19.54 3.87
C PRO A 137 -11.88 -19.68 4.53
N LEU A 138 -12.51 -18.55 4.87
CA LEU A 138 -13.87 -18.52 5.41
C LEU A 138 -14.89 -19.02 4.39
N LEU A 139 -14.88 -18.48 3.17
CA LEU A 139 -15.78 -18.89 2.09
C LEU A 139 -15.66 -20.40 1.83
N VAL A 140 -14.45 -20.90 1.54
CA VAL A 140 -14.21 -22.34 1.32
C VAL A 140 -14.70 -23.21 2.50
N SER A 141 -14.71 -22.66 3.71
CA SER A 141 -15.16 -23.36 4.90
C SER A 141 -16.68 -23.38 5.08
N THR A 142 -17.38 -22.35 4.59
CA THR A 142 -18.83 -22.14 4.74
C THR A 142 -19.65 -22.62 3.54
N VAL A 143 -19.00 -22.93 2.42
CA VAL A 143 -19.66 -23.41 1.20
C VAL A 143 -20.62 -24.56 1.51
N ASP A 144 -21.84 -24.45 1.00
CA ASP A 144 -22.77 -25.57 0.99
C ASP A 144 -22.19 -26.69 0.13
N ARG A 145 -22.10 -27.89 0.71
CA ARG A 145 -21.45 -29.05 0.11
C ARG A 145 -22.25 -29.63 -1.05
N ALA A 146 -23.58 -29.44 -1.04
CA ALA A 146 -24.44 -30.00 -2.07
C ALA A 146 -24.44 -29.12 -3.33
N THR A 147 -24.51 -27.79 -3.14
CA THR A 147 -24.71 -26.83 -4.23
C THR A 147 -23.44 -26.08 -4.63
N HIS A 148 -22.38 -26.15 -3.81
CA HIS A 148 -21.18 -25.32 -3.94
C HIS A 148 -21.47 -23.80 -3.88
N ILE A 149 -22.56 -23.40 -3.23
CA ILE A 149 -22.98 -22.00 -3.05
C ILE A 149 -22.69 -21.55 -1.62
N ASP A 150 -22.10 -20.36 -1.48
CA ASP A 150 -22.00 -19.66 -0.21
C ASP A 150 -23.22 -18.76 0.03
N THR A 151 -23.98 -19.02 1.09
CA THR A 151 -25.05 -18.10 1.55
C THR A 151 -24.45 -17.07 2.51
N ILE A 152 -24.19 -15.87 1.99
CA ILE A 152 -23.40 -14.86 2.70
C ILE A 152 -24.30 -13.97 3.56
N ASN A 153 -24.29 -14.20 4.88
CA ASN A 153 -24.73 -13.17 5.83
C ASN A 153 -23.55 -12.23 6.15
N LEU A 154 -23.57 -11.02 5.58
CA LEU A 154 -22.46 -10.05 5.71
C LEU A 154 -22.16 -9.68 7.16
N SER A 155 -23.18 -9.57 8.02
CA SER A 155 -23.02 -9.26 9.44
C SER A 155 -22.32 -10.40 10.18
N LYS A 156 -22.72 -11.65 9.91
CA LYS A 156 -22.09 -12.85 10.49
C LYS A 156 -20.65 -12.99 10.01
N MET A 157 -20.40 -12.76 8.73
CA MET A 157 -19.05 -12.79 8.16
C MET A 157 -18.15 -11.72 8.77
N ALA A 158 -18.63 -10.48 8.88
CA ALA A 158 -17.88 -9.41 9.53
C ALA A 158 -17.55 -9.75 11.00
N TRP A 159 -18.50 -10.37 11.72
CA TRP A 159 -18.27 -10.85 13.08
C TRP A 159 -17.25 -12.01 13.15
N GLN A 160 -17.25 -12.92 12.18
CA GLN A 160 -16.27 -14.01 12.11
C GLN A 160 -14.85 -13.51 11.81
N LEU A 161 -14.70 -12.54 10.91
CA LEU A 161 -13.41 -11.95 10.52
C LEU A 161 -12.84 -10.96 11.55
N SER A 162 -13.65 -10.58 12.53
CA SER A 162 -13.21 -9.70 13.60
C SER A 162 -12.27 -10.42 14.57
N GLU A 163 -11.28 -9.70 15.07
CA GLU A 163 -10.33 -10.21 16.06
C GLU A 163 -11.03 -10.36 17.41
N LYS A 164 -10.86 -11.52 18.05
CA LYS A 164 -11.55 -11.87 19.29
C LYS A 164 -10.56 -12.24 20.39
N ASP A 165 -10.93 -11.92 21.61
CA ASP A 165 -10.25 -12.39 22.82
C ASP A 165 -10.51 -13.88 23.08
N SER A 166 -9.78 -14.44 24.04
CA SER A 166 -10.00 -15.81 24.55
C SER A 166 -11.43 -16.07 25.02
N GLU A 167 -12.13 -15.03 25.48
CA GLU A 167 -13.53 -15.08 25.92
C GLU A 167 -14.54 -14.94 24.76
N GLY A 168 -14.06 -14.68 23.54
CA GLY A 168 -14.91 -14.49 22.35
C GLY A 168 -15.41 -13.06 22.15
N ASN A 169 -15.01 -12.12 23.01
CA ASN A 169 -15.30 -10.69 22.88
C ASN A 169 -14.52 -10.06 21.72
N VAL A 170 -15.13 -9.14 20.98
CA VAL A 170 -14.50 -8.53 19.79
C VAL A 170 -13.59 -7.37 20.19
N ILE A 171 -12.27 -7.54 20.03
CA ILE A 171 -11.26 -6.51 20.27
C ILE A 171 -11.21 -5.54 19.10
N ARG A 172 -11.07 -6.08 17.88
CA ARG A 172 -10.96 -5.30 16.65
C ARG A 172 -12.03 -5.72 15.66
N LYS A 173 -12.95 -4.80 15.41
CA LYS A 173 -14.13 -5.05 14.60
C LYS A 173 -13.85 -4.84 13.11
N VAL A 174 -14.13 -5.86 12.31
CA VAL A 174 -14.32 -5.70 10.87
C VAL A 174 -15.72 -5.16 10.62
N THR A 175 -15.84 -4.09 9.85
CA THR A 175 -17.12 -3.46 9.56
C THR A 175 -17.81 -4.08 8.35
N VAL A 176 -19.14 -4.21 8.41
CA VAL A 176 -19.95 -4.75 7.32
C VAL A 176 -19.72 -4.03 5.98
N PRO A 177 -19.68 -2.68 5.91
CA PRO A 177 -19.42 -1.99 4.65
C PRO A 177 -18.05 -2.31 4.05
N ARG A 178 -17.05 -2.62 4.87
CA ARG A 178 -15.71 -2.97 4.38
C ARG A 178 -15.71 -4.32 3.67
N VAL A 179 -16.42 -5.29 4.24
CA VAL A 179 -16.63 -6.61 3.63
C VAL A 179 -17.44 -6.49 2.35
N CYS A 180 -18.55 -5.74 2.39
CA CYS A 180 -19.42 -5.51 1.24
C CYS A 180 -18.66 -4.89 0.05
N ARG A 181 -17.90 -3.81 0.28
CA ARG A 181 -17.09 -3.17 -0.77
C ARG A 181 -16.00 -4.08 -1.35
N LEU A 182 -15.45 -4.98 -0.54
CA LEU A 182 -14.48 -5.95 -1.03
C LEU A 182 -15.14 -6.98 -1.95
N LEU A 183 -16.29 -7.52 -1.55
CA LEU A 183 -17.03 -8.48 -2.37
C LEU A 183 -17.54 -7.86 -3.68
N GLN A 184 -18.08 -6.64 -3.63
CA GLN A 184 -18.47 -5.90 -4.84
C GLN A 184 -17.30 -5.79 -5.82
N HIS A 185 -16.12 -5.41 -5.30
CA HIS A 185 -14.91 -5.35 -6.11
C HIS A 185 -14.47 -6.72 -6.66
N MET A 186 -14.77 -7.83 -5.98
CA MET A 186 -14.50 -9.18 -6.48
C MET A 186 -15.54 -9.68 -7.49
N MET A 187 -16.70 -9.01 -7.61
CA MET A 187 -17.75 -9.36 -8.56
C MET A 187 -17.68 -8.54 -9.85
N GLU A 188 -17.11 -7.34 -9.78
CA GLU A 188 -16.92 -6.45 -10.93
C GLU A 188 -15.90 -7.01 -11.95
N PHE A 189 -14.97 -7.87 -11.51
CA PHE A 189 -13.86 -8.42 -12.30
C PHE A 189 -13.52 -9.85 -11.86
#